data_AF-L0FX48-F1
#
_entry.id   AF-L0FX48-F1
#
_cell.length_a   1.000
_cell.length_b   1.000
_cell.length_c   1.000
_cell.angle_alpha   90.00
_cell.angle_beta   90.00
_cell.angle_gamma   90.00
#
_symmetry.space_group_name_H-M   'P 1'
#
loop_
_entity.id
_entity.type
_entity.pdbx_description
1 polymer ?
#
loop_
_entity_poly.entity_id
_entity_poly.type
_entity_poly.pdbx_seq_one_letter_code
_entity_poly.pdbx_strand_id
1 'polypeptide(L)'
;MSSSSMKKEIYWLVGTLILVIVLHFFHFGGEGFQPGTQFDVEVFDTYFAMSSLYFLWPFAVSCFFLVYLVKVIATAFSSGPANLVLMITSIFLLLFTTRGSLIMAGVLQGQVLVDFATAMVVIQLVLSVLLAYTAFRTGNLKKYGW
;
A
#
# COMPACT_ATOMS: atom_id res chain seq x y z
N MET A 1 -17.78 4.38 -21.00
CA MET A 1 -17.23 4.78 -19.68
C MET A 1 -17.21 6.31 -19.67
N SER A 2 -18.03 6.96 -18.84
CA SER A 2 -18.20 8.42 -18.89
C SER A 2 -16.90 9.16 -18.57
N SER A 3 -16.54 10.19 -19.36
CA SER A 3 -15.33 11.00 -19.18
C SER A 3 -15.24 11.66 -17.79
N SER A 4 -16.36 11.77 -17.06
CA SER A 4 -16.41 12.32 -15.71
C SER A 4 -15.80 11.41 -14.64
N SER A 5 -15.89 10.07 -14.80
CA SER A 5 -15.37 9.11 -13.83
C SER A 5 -13.84 9.03 -13.86
N MET A 6 -13.24 9.21 -15.04
CA MET A 6 -11.79 9.16 -15.21
C MET A 6 -11.12 10.40 -14.59
N LYS A 7 -11.73 11.57 -14.72
CA LYS A 7 -11.24 12.81 -14.11
C LYS A 7 -11.18 12.71 -12.58
N LYS A 8 -12.23 12.17 -11.95
CA LYS A 8 -12.26 11.90 -10.50
C LYS A 8 -11.10 11.02 -10.05
N GLU A 9 -10.78 9.99 -10.84
CA GLU A 9 -9.71 9.04 -10.52
C GLU A 9 -8.32 9.65 -10.63
N ILE A 10 -8.12 10.57 -11.57
CA ILE A 10 -6.89 11.36 -11.66
C ILE A 10 -6.75 12.23 -10.41
N TYR A 11 -7.82 12.88 -9.93
CA TYR A 11 -7.75 13.67 -8.69
C TYR A 11 -7.39 12.84 -7.47
N TRP A 12 -7.95 11.63 -7.34
CA TRP A 12 -7.59 10.71 -6.25
C TRP A 12 -6.12 10.28 -6.33
N LEU A 13 -5.63 9.97 -7.53
CA LEU A 13 -4.25 9.54 -7.73
C LEU A 13 -3.27 10.67 -7.43
N VAL A 14 -3.52 11.86 -7.98
CA VAL A 14 -2.70 13.06 -7.74
C VAL A 14 -2.75 13.46 -6.26
N GLY A 15 -3.93 13.43 -5.63
CA GLY A 15 -4.07 13.72 -4.20
C GLY A 15 -3.27 12.75 -3.33
N THR A 16 -3.25 11.46 -3.69
CA THR A 16 -2.45 10.44 -2.98
C THR A 16 -0.95 10.67 -3.19
N LEU A 17 -0.51 11.02 -4.40
CA LEU A 17 0.89 11.36 -4.66
C LEU A 17 1.34 12.58 -3.84
N ILE A 18 0.52 13.63 -3.81
CA ILE A 18 0.81 14.83 -3.00
C ILE A 18 0.87 14.46 -1.52
N LEU A 19 -0.07 13.64 -1.03
CA LEU A 19 -0.06 13.17 0.35
C LEU A 19 1.24 12.43 0.70
N VAL A 20 1.71 11.54 -0.17
CA VAL A 20 2.98 10.81 0.02
C VAL A 20 4.15 11.79 0.12
N ILE A 21 4.24 12.77 -0.79
CA ILE A 21 5.31 13.76 -0.79
C ILE A 21 5.28 14.63 0.47
N VAL A 22 4.09 15.11 0.86
CA VAL A 22 3.91 15.97 2.04
C VAL A 22 4.27 15.22 3.31
N LEU A 23 3.82 13.97 3.46
CA LEU A 23 4.14 13.18 4.64
C LEU A 23 5.61 12.78 4.69
N HIS A 24 6.24 12.46 3.55
CA HIS A 24 7.68 12.21 3.48
C HIS A 24 8.49 13.44 3.88
N PHE A 25 8.12 14.60 3.35
CA PHE A 25 8.72 15.89 3.73
C PHE A 25 8.51 16.20 5.21
N PHE A 26 7.34 15.90 5.77
CA PHE A 26 7.10 16.09 7.20
C PHE A 26 8.00 15.21 8.07
N HIS A 27 8.30 13.99 7.64
CA HIS A 27 9.10 13.05 8.43
C HIS A 27 10.62 13.27 8.32
N PHE A 28 11.11 13.61 7.11
CA PHE A 28 12.56 13.71 6.83
C PHE A 28 13.01 15.11 6.40
N GLY A 29 12.11 16.09 6.36
CA GLY A 29 12.39 17.44 5.86
C GLY A 29 12.72 17.46 4.36
N GLY A 30 13.29 18.58 3.91
CA GLY A 30 13.78 18.73 2.54
C GLY A 30 15.01 17.86 2.24
N GLU A 31 15.83 17.58 3.26
CA GLU A 31 17.01 16.73 3.15
C GLU A 31 16.63 15.27 2.85
N GLY A 32 15.45 14.82 3.29
CA GLY A 32 14.95 13.46 3.03
C GLY A 32 14.81 13.05 1.56
N PHE A 33 14.88 13.99 0.62
CA PHE A 33 14.88 13.72 -0.83
C PHE A 33 16.27 13.61 -1.42
N GLN A 34 17.32 13.88 -0.65
CA GLN A 34 18.71 13.75 -1.11
C GLN A 34 19.18 12.28 -0.98
N PRO A 35 19.90 11.74 -1.97
CA PRO A 35 20.35 10.34 -1.94
C PRO A 35 21.26 9.98 -0.76
N GLY A 36 22.00 10.96 -0.21
CA GLY A 36 22.91 10.78 0.92
C GLY A 36 22.25 10.82 2.28
N THR A 37 20.97 11.21 2.37
CA THR A 37 20.28 11.33 3.66
C THR A 37 19.96 9.96 4.20
N GLN A 38 20.43 9.71 5.41
CA GLN A 38 20.21 8.48 6.14
C GLN A 38 19.42 8.77 7.41
N PHE A 39 18.67 7.79 7.87
CA PHE A 39 18.05 7.78 9.18
C PHE A 39 18.46 6.50 9.90
N ASP A 40 18.65 6.62 11.20
CA ASP A 40 19.05 5.50 12.03
C ASP A 40 17.81 4.74 12.48
N VAL A 41 17.80 3.45 12.20
CA VAL A 41 16.83 2.50 12.74
C VAL A 41 17.49 1.81 13.93
N GLU A 42 16.97 2.09 15.12
CA GLU A 42 17.42 1.43 16.34
C GLU A 42 16.83 0.00 16.39
N VAL A 43 17.71 -1.00 16.38
CA VAL A 43 17.35 -2.41 16.49
C VAL A 43 18.19 -3.00 17.62
N PHE A 44 17.56 -3.15 18.80
CA PHE A 44 18.25 -3.46 20.06
C PHE A 44 19.36 -2.43 20.32
N ASP A 45 20.57 -2.89 20.67
CA ASP A 45 21.73 -2.03 20.97
C ASP A 45 22.52 -1.62 19.71
N THR A 46 21.95 -1.79 18.52
CA THR A 46 22.61 -1.47 17.24
C THR A 46 21.81 -0.48 16.41
N TYR A 47 22.53 0.45 15.78
CA TYR A 47 21.95 1.43 14.85
C TYR A 47 22.19 0.97 13.42
N PHE A 48 21.11 0.80 12.66
CA PHE A 48 21.16 0.55 11.22
C PHE A 48 20.85 1.86 10.47
N ALA A 49 21.86 2.44 9.84
CA ALA A 49 21.69 3.59 8.97
C ALA A 49 21.04 3.14 7.64
N MET A 50 19.86 3.66 7.32
CA MET A 50 19.14 3.39 6.09
C MET A 50 18.88 4.69 5.32
N SER A 51 19.02 4.69 3.99
CA SER A 51 18.68 5.87 3.20
C SER A 51 17.18 6.17 3.29
N SER A 52 16.84 7.45 3.49
CA SER A 52 15.46 7.93 3.51
C SER A 52 14.71 7.62 2.20
N LEU A 53 15.42 7.52 1.07
CA LEU A 53 14.81 7.16 -0.22
C LEU A 53 14.30 5.72 -0.25
N TYR A 54 14.94 4.78 0.46
CA TYR A 54 14.43 3.41 0.57
C TYR A 54 13.14 3.35 1.39
N PHE A 55 12.93 4.29 2.31
CA PHE A 55 11.69 4.39 3.08
C PHE A 55 10.52 4.91 2.23
N LEU A 56 10.78 5.76 1.23
CA LEU A 56 9.75 6.38 0.40
C LEU A 56 8.87 5.33 -0.32
N TRP A 57 9.46 4.25 -0.83
CA TRP A 57 8.71 3.23 -1.59
C TRP A 57 7.66 2.47 -0.76
N PRO A 58 8.02 1.76 0.34
CA PRO A 58 7.03 1.09 1.17
C PRO A 58 6.04 2.06 1.80
N PHE A 59 6.48 3.28 2.12
CA PHE A 59 5.62 4.34 2.63
C PHE A 59 4.56 4.77 1.60
N ALA A 60 4.98 5.00 0.35
CA ALA A 60 4.07 5.33 -0.75
C ALA A 60 3.05 4.22 -0.99
N VAL A 61 3.51 2.97 -1.10
CA VAL A 61 2.65 1.80 -1.30
C VAL A 61 1.60 1.70 -0.18
N SER A 62 1.98 1.95 1.07
CA SER A 62 1.07 1.94 2.23
C SER A 62 0.02 3.05 2.14
N CYS A 63 0.42 4.27 1.76
CA CYS A 63 -0.52 5.38 1.55
C CYS A 63 -1.54 5.07 0.46
N PHE A 64 -1.06 4.57 -0.70
CA PHE A 64 -1.94 4.18 -1.79
C PHE A 64 -2.90 3.07 -1.38
N PHE A 65 -2.43 2.07 -0.65
CA PHE A 65 -3.29 1.02 -0.12
C PHE A 65 -4.39 1.59 0.78
N LEU A 66 -4.05 2.39 1.80
CA LEU A 66 -5.03 2.93 2.75
C LEU A 66 -6.07 3.83 2.06
N VAL A 67 -5.62 4.76 1.22
CA VAL A 67 -6.52 5.69 0.52
C VAL A 67 -7.48 4.93 -0.39
N TYR A 68 -6.96 3.97 -1.17
CA TYR A 68 -7.81 3.21 -2.08
C TYR A 68 -8.65 2.15 -1.37
N LEU A 69 -8.22 1.62 -0.23
CA LEU A 69 -9.04 0.74 0.60
C LEU A 69 -10.28 1.48 1.11
N VAL A 70 -10.08 2.65 1.72
CA VAL A 70 -11.18 3.49 2.21
C VAL A 70 -12.13 3.84 1.07
N LYS A 71 -11.58 4.22 -0.10
CA LYS A 71 -12.39 4.55 -1.27
C LYS A 71 -13.20 3.36 -1.80
N VAL A 72 -12.59 2.18 -1.91
CA VAL A 72 -13.25 0.97 -2.40
C VAL A 72 -14.36 0.54 -1.44
N ILE A 73 -14.13 0.63 -0.13
CA ILE A 73 -15.17 0.40 0.89
C ILE A 73 -16.29 1.43 0.74
N ALA A 74 -15.97 2.72 0.68
CA ALA A 74 -16.94 3.81 0.55
C ALA A 74 -17.77 3.75 -0.74
N THR A 75 -17.21 3.16 -1.80
CA THR A 75 -17.89 2.97 -3.09
C THR A 75 -18.44 1.56 -3.28
N ALA A 76 -18.42 0.73 -2.22
CA ALA A 76 -18.88 -0.65 -2.22
C ALA A 76 -18.34 -1.47 -3.42
N PHE A 77 -17.04 -1.33 -3.72
CA PHE A 77 -16.34 -2.06 -4.79
C PHE A 77 -16.88 -1.78 -6.21
N SER A 78 -17.61 -0.68 -6.42
CA SER A 78 -18.19 -0.37 -7.74
C SER A 78 -17.20 0.28 -8.72
N SER A 79 -16.12 0.89 -8.24
CA SER A 79 -15.11 1.55 -9.09
C SER A 79 -14.04 0.56 -9.56
N GLY A 80 -14.13 0.14 -10.83
CA GLY A 80 -13.12 -0.71 -11.47
C GLY A 80 -11.68 -0.19 -11.34
N PRO A 81 -11.40 1.09 -11.67
CA PRO A 81 -10.06 1.66 -11.48
C PRO A 81 -9.59 1.66 -10.02
N ALA A 82 -10.46 1.98 -9.06
CA ALA A 82 -10.08 1.99 -7.65
C ALA A 82 -9.77 0.58 -7.14
N ASN A 83 -10.58 -0.42 -7.53
CA ASN A 83 -10.35 -1.82 -7.22
C ASN A 83 -9.01 -2.30 -7.80
N LEU A 84 -8.67 -1.89 -9.03
CA LEU A 84 -7.41 -2.25 -9.69
C LEU A 84 -6.21 -1.65 -8.96
N VAL A 85 -6.25 -0.37 -8.59
CA VAL A 85 -5.18 0.26 -7.82
C VAL A 85 -5.01 -0.42 -6.46
N LEU A 86 -6.12 -0.71 -5.76
CA LEU A 86 -6.09 -1.43 -4.49
C LEU A 86 -5.50 -2.84 -4.63
N MET A 87 -5.81 -3.55 -5.72
CA MET A 87 -5.26 -4.87 -5.98
C MET A 87 -3.73 -4.80 -6.19
N ILE A 88 -3.26 -3.86 -7.02
CA ILE A 88 -1.83 -3.66 -7.26
C ILE A 88 -1.10 -3.32 -5.96
N THR A 89 -1.63 -2.38 -5.17
CA THR A 89 -0.99 -1.96 -3.91
C THR A 89 -1.03 -3.06 -2.86
N SER A 90 -2.08 -3.89 -2.83
CA SER A 90 -2.14 -5.09 -1.99
C SER A 90 -1.06 -6.10 -2.35
N ILE A 91 -0.79 -6.32 -3.65
CA ILE A 91 0.30 -7.20 -4.10
C ILE A 91 1.66 -6.65 -3.66
N PHE A 92 1.90 -5.35 -3.86
CA PHE A 92 3.16 -4.73 -3.41
C PHE A 92 3.34 -4.80 -1.89
N LEU A 93 2.28 -4.56 -1.12
CA LEU A 93 2.31 -4.74 0.33
C LEU A 93 2.57 -6.18 0.73
N LEU A 94 2.00 -7.16 0.03
CA LEU A 94 2.25 -8.57 0.31
C LEU A 94 3.72 -8.93 0.07
N LEU A 95 4.31 -8.47 -1.04
CA LEU A 95 5.74 -8.66 -1.31
C LEU A 95 6.61 -7.99 -0.23
N PHE A 96 6.26 -6.79 0.21
CA PHE A 96 6.99 -6.09 1.26
C PHE A 96 6.87 -6.80 2.62
N THR A 97 5.65 -7.20 3.00
CA THR A 97 5.36 -7.83 4.30
C THR A 97 5.97 -9.22 4.38
N THR A 98 5.92 -10.02 3.30
CA THR A 98 6.52 -11.37 3.27
C THR A 98 8.06 -11.31 3.30
N ARG A 99 8.69 -10.39 2.56
CA ARG A 99 10.15 -10.21 2.63
C ARG A 99 10.61 -9.62 3.96
N GLY A 100 9.93 -8.58 4.44
CA GLY A 100 10.21 -7.93 5.71
C GLY A 100 10.03 -8.89 6.89
N SER A 101 8.95 -9.66 6.93
CA SER A 101 8.71 -10.64 8.00
C SER A 101 9.72 -11.78 8.02
N LEU A 102 10.19 -12.29 6.87
CA LEU A 102 11.24 -13.31 6.84
C LEU A 102 12.58 -12.78 7.38
N ILE A 103 12.91 -11.53 7.07
CA ILE A 103 14.12 -10.87 7.58
C ILE A 103 13.97 -10.61 9.08
N MET A 104 12.85 -10.03 9.51
CA MET A 104 12.60 -9.72 10.92
C MET A 104 12.42 -10.98 11.78
N ALA A 105 11.85 -12.07 11.26
CA ALA A 105 11.75 -13.35 11.99
C ALA A 105 13.14 -13.96 12.23
N GLY A 106 14.05 -13.85 11.26
CA GLY A 106 15.44 -14.30 11.41
C GLY A 106 16.29 -13.43 12.34
N VAL A 107 16.00 -12.13 12.41
CA VAL A 107 16.82 -11.15 13.16
C VAL A 107 16.25 -10.84 14.56
N LEU A 108 14.93 -10.77 14.73
CA LEU A 108 14.28 -10.27 15.96
C LEU A 108 13.69 -11.36 16.87
N GLN A 109 13.69 -12.65 16.48
CA GLN A 109 13.18 -13.80 17.28
C GLN A 109 11.92 -13.49 18.13
N GLY A 110 10.98 -12.72 17.58
CA GLY A 110 9.83 -12.22 18.32
C GLY A 110 8.54 -12.86 17.81
N GLN A 111 7.98 -13.81 18.56
CA GLN A 111 6.73 -14.50 18.19
C GLN A 111 5.59 -13.51 17.86
N VAL A 112 5.46 -12.44 18.65
CA VAL A 112 4.44 -11.38 18.45
C VAL A 112 4.58 -10.69 17.09
N LEU A 113 5.81 -10.44 16.65
CA LEU A 113 6.08 -9.76 15.38
C LEU A 113 5.81 -10.68 14.19
N VAL A 114 6.14 -11.97 14.34
CA VAL A 114 5.79 -13.02 13.38
C VAL A 114 4.27 -13.14 13.26
N ASP A 115 3.55 -13.24 14.38
CA ASP A 115 2.09 -13.37 14.40
C ASP A 115 1.41 -12.14 13.75
N PHE A 116 1.90 -10.93 14.05
CA PHE A 116 1.40 -9.70 13.43
C PHE A 116 1.62 -9.71 11.90
N ALA A 117 2.82 -10.05 11.45
CA ALA A 117 3.12 -10.12 10.03
C ALA A 117 2.29 -11.20 9.32
N THR A 118 2.12 -12.37 9.94
CA THR A 118 1.27 -13.44 9.42
C THR A 118 -0.19 -12.98 9.29
N ALA A 119 -0.73 -12.30 10.31
CA ALA A 119 -2.08 -11.75 10.25
C ALA A 119 -2.25 -10.73 9.12
N MET A 120 -1.26 -9.84 8.92
CA MET A 120 -1.25 -8.88 7.81
C MET A 120 -1.26 -9.57 6.44
N VAL A 121 -0.47 -10.63 6.27
CA VAL A 121 -0.45 -11.41 5.03
C VAL A 121 -1.82 -12.09 4.78
N VAL A 122 -2.43 -12.68 5.81
CA VAL A 122 -3.76 -13.29 5.70
C VAL A 122 -4.81 -12.26 5.28
N ILE A 123 -4.82 -11.08 5.90
CA ILE A 123 -5.75 -9.99 5.55
C ILE A 123 -5.56 -9.57 4.09
N GLN A 124 -4.32 -9.42 3.61
CA GLN A 124 -4.02 -9.06 2.23
C GLN A 124 -4.47 -10.13 1.23
N LEU A 125 -4.31 -11.41 1.57
CA LEU A 125 -4.80 -12.52 0.74
C LEU A 125 -6.32 -12.50 0.64
N VAL A 126 -7.04 -12.34 1.76
CA VAL A 126 -8.50 -12.24 1.79
C VAL A 126 -8.98 -11.06 0.93
N LEU A 127 -8.36 -9.88 1.09
CA LEU A 127 -8.69 -8.70 0.28
C LEU A 127 -8.46 -8.94 -1.20
N SER A 128 -7.38 -9.62 -1.58
CA SER A 128 -7.06 -9.94 -2.98
C SER A 128 -8.10 -10.89 -3.58
N VAL A 129 -8.55 -11.90 -2.83
CA VAL A 129 -9.61 -12.82 -3.26
C VAL A 129 -10.95 -12.09 -3.40
N LEU A 130 -11.32 -11.22 -2.46
CA LEU A 130 -12.53 -10.41 -2.54
C LEU A 130 -12.52 -9.48 -3.75
N LEU A 131 -11.37 -8.86 -4.06
CA LEU A 131 -11.20 -8.02 -5.24
C LEU A 131 -11.30 -8.82 -6.53
N ALA A 132 -10.69 -10.00 -6.59
CA ALA A 132 -10.82 -10.90 -7.73
C ALA A 132 -12.28 -11.35 -7.94
N TYR A 133 -12.97 -11.72 -6.85
CA TYR A 133 -14.37 -12.10 -6.90
C TYR A 133 -15.29 -10.95 -7.32
N THR A 134 -15.12 -9.76 -6.73
CA THR A 134 -15.91 -8.57 -7.09
C THR A 134 -15.66 -8.17 -8.54
N ALA A 135 -14.41 -8.24 -9.03
CA ALA A 135 -14.07 -8.03 -10.43
C ALA A 135 -14.75 -9.05 -11.35
N PHE A 136 -14.79 -10.33 -11.00
CA PHE A 136 -15.48 -11.37 -11.77
C PHE A 136 -17.01 -11.13 -11.81
N ARG A 137 -17.62 -10.81 -10.66
CA ARG A 137 -19.06 -10.55 -10.55
C ARG A 137 -19.47 -9.29 -11.31
N THR A 138 -18.73 -8.19 -11.15
CA THR A 138 -19.04 -6.90 -11.83
C THR A 138 -18.69 -6.93 -13.32
N GLY A 139 -17.64 -7.67 -13.72
CA GLY A 139 -17.29 -7.89 -15.13
C GLY A 139 -18.35 -8.69 -15.89
N ASN A 140 -19.01 -9.64 -15.23
CA ASN A 140 -20.10 -10.42 -15.83
C ASN A 140 -21.43 -9.65 -15.89
N LEU A 141 -21.73 -8.76 -14.92
CA LEU A 141 -22.98 -7.98 -14.96
C LEU A 141 -23.06 -7.02 -16.16
N LYS A 142 -21.93 -6.42 -16.59
CA LYS A 142 -21.90 -5.60 -17.81
C LYS A 142 -22.07 -6.39 -19.10
N LYS A 143 -21.79 -7.69 -19.10
CA LYS A 143 -21.97 -8.56 -20.28
C LYS A 143 -23.45 -8.95 -20.50
N TYR A 144 -24.31 -8.75 -19.49
CA TYR A 144 -25.72 -9.14 -19.52
C TYR A 144 -26.73 -8.00 -19.32
N GLY A 145 -26.31 -6.74 -19.43
CA GLY A 145 -27.22 -5.62 -19.71
C GLY A 145 -28.31 -5.35 -18.67
N TRP A 146 -27.93 -5.15 -17.40
CA TRP A 146 -28.78 -4.52 -16.39
C TRP A 146 -28.16 -3.19 -15.95
#